data_AF-V4HQY9-F1
#
_entry.id   AF-V4HQY9-F1
#
_cell.length_a   1.000
_cell.length_b   1.000
_cell.length_c   1.000
_cell.angle_alpha   90.00
_cell.angle_beta   90.00
_cell.angle_gamma   90.00
#
_symmetry.space_group_name_H-M   'P 1'
#
loop_
_entity.id
_entity.type
_entity.pdbx_description
1 polymer ?
#
loop_
_entity_poly.entity_id
_entity_poly.type
_entity_poly.pdbx_seq_one_letter_code
_entity_poly.pdbx_strand_id
1 'polypeptide(L)'
;MKLKLFAAVGLLSLLSSDAFAAMTLEQYRARAEQDSMVRCYARPPSYERVKFYIDYAYQQGLITERASYWGKAFGYYPVIDYYDGTIAVICGINLDSYTNKN
;
A
#
# COMPACT_ATOMS: atom_id res chain seq x y z
N MET A 1 55.42 12.04 16.26
CA MET A 1 54.29 12.63 15.48
C MET A 1 53.44 11.50 14.91
N LYS A 2 52.10 11.68 14.90
CA LYS A 2 51.07 10.83 14.23
C LYS A 2 50.43 9.70 15.06
N LEU A 3 49.59 10.07 16.02
CA LEU A 3 48.35 9.33 16.34
C LEU A 3 47.18 10.30 16.13
N LYS A 4 46.53 10.21 14.97
CA LYS A 4 45.25 10.89 14.70
C LYS A 4 44.52 10.09 13.63
N LEU A 5 43.82 9.02 13.99
CA LEU A 5 42.83 8.40 13.10
C LEU A 5 42.01 7.28 13.76
N PHE A 6 41.37 7.52 14.90
CA PHE A 6 40.29 6.62 15.37
C PHE A 6 39.22 7.42 16.12
N ALA A 7 38.46 8.23 15.40
CA ALA A 7 37.25 8.88 15.95
C ALA A 7 36.27 9.19 14.81
N ALA A 8 35.77 8.16 14.13
CA ALA A 8 34.72 8.33 13.12
C ALA A 8 33.96 7.01 12.84
N VAL A 9 33.61 6.24 13.86
CA VAL A 9 32.71 5.10 13.71
C VAL A 9 31.76 5.10 14.91
N GLY A 10 30.63 5.80 14.81
CA GLY A 10 29.69 5.86 15.93
C GLY A 10 28.37 6.57 15.68
N LEU A 11 28.21 7.33 14.59
CA LEU A 11 27.02 8.15 14.36
C LEU A 11 26.08 7.64 13.25
N LEU A 12 26.38 6.52 12.60
CA LEU A 12 25.51 5.97 11.54
C LEU A 12 24.43 5.00 12.05
N SER A 13 24.41 4.68 13.35
CA SER A 13 23.50 3.69 13.92
C SER A 13 22.10 4.23 14.31
N LEU A 14 21.78 5.48 13.98
CA LEU A 14 20.54 6.16 14.44
C LEU A 14 19.43 6.31 13.38
N LEU A 15 19.62 5.77 12.17
CA LEU A 15 18.67 6.00 11.05
C LEU A 15 17.78 4.81 10.70
N SER A 16 17.87 3.68 11.41
CA SER A 16 16.93 2.57 11.26
C SER A 16 15.67 2.81 12.08
N SER A 17 14.96 3.90 11.77
CA SER A 17 13.53 3.94 12.05
C SER A 17 12.84 3.11 10.98
N ASP A 18 12.26 1.97 11.37
CA ASP A 18 11.17 1.32 10.64
C ASP A 18 9.96 2.28 10.63
N ALA A 19 10.11 3.42 9.96
CA ALA A 19 9.00 4.31 9.68
C ALA A 19 8.12 3.55 8.71
N PHE A 20 6.96 3.08 9.18
CA PHE A 20 5.92 2.52 8.35
C PHE A 20 5.42 3.62 7.42
N ALA A 21 6.09 3.80 6.29
CA ALA A 21 5.78 4.85 5.34
C ALA A 21 4.48 4.49 4.63
N ALA A 22 3.51 5.40 4.67
CA ALA A 22 2.26 5.26 3.94
C ALA A 22 2.53 4.98 2.46
N MET A 23 1.82 4.00 1.90
CA MET A 23 1.96 3.62 0.49
C MET A 23 1.61 4.81 -0.42
N THR A 24 2.54 5.18 -1.31
CA THR A 24 2.33 6.28 -2.25
C THR A 24 1.31 5.89 -3.32
N LEU A 25 0.82 6.86 -4.10
CA LEU A 25 -0.07 6.59 -5.23
C LEU A 25 0.57 5.59 -6.22
N GLU A 26 1.84 5.77 -6.54
CA GLU A 26 2.56 4.96 -7.52
C GLU A 26 2.69 3.51 -7.04
N GLN A 27 3.06 3.31 -5.77
CA GLN A 27 3.12 1.99 -5.14
C GLN A 27 1.74 1.33 -5.09
N TYR A 28 0.71 2.10 -4.74
CA TYR A 28 -0.67 1.62 -4.68
C TYR A 28 -1.16 1.15 -6.05
N ARG A 29 -0.89 1.90 -7.11
CA ARG A 29 -1.25 1.52 -8.49
C ARG A 29 -0.49 0.28 -8.96
N ALA A 30 0.83 0.25 -8.77
CA ALA A 30 1.64 -0.90 -9.16
C ALA A 30 1.17 -2.19 -8.45
N ARG A 31 0.83 -2.08 -7.16
CA ARG A 31 0.34 -3.21 -6.38
C ARG A 31 -1.08 -3.63 -6.81
N ALA A 32 -1.96 -2.69 -7.14
CA ALA A 32 -3.27 -2.99 -7.71
C ALA A 32 -3.17 -3.77 -9.03
N GLU A 33 -2.26 -3.36 -9.91
CA GLU A 33 -2.01 -4.06 -11.18
C GLU A 33 -1.52 -5.50 -10.92
N GLN A 34 -0.59 -5.68 -9.98
CA GLN A 34 -0.05 -6.98 -9.62
C GLN A 34 -1.09 -7.91 -8.98
N ASP A 35 -1.87 -7.42 -8.01
CA ASP A 35 -2.80 -8.24 -7.23
C ASP A 35 -4.09 -8.59 -7.98
N SER A 36 -4.48 -7.75 -8.94
CA SER A 36 -5.67 -7.95 -9.78
C SER A 36 -5.70 -9.29 -10.53
N MET A 37 -4.54 -9.91 -10.76
CA MET A 37 -4.41 -11.15 -11.51
C MET A 37 -4.73 -12.42 -10.72
N VAL A 38 -4.62 -12.43 -9.38
CA VAL A 38 -4.49 -13.72 -8.67
C VAL A 38 -5.16 -13.77 -7.29
N ARG A 39 -5.30 -12.65 -6.57
CA ARG A 39 -5.54 -12.70 -5.12
C ARG A 39 -6.87 -12.14 -4.64
N CYS A 40 -7.68 -11.59 -5.56
CA CYS A 40 -8.91 -10.90 -5.19
C CYS A 40 -10.13 -11.84 -5.20
N TYR A 41 -10.98 -11.68 -4.18
CA TYR A 41 -12.20 -12.47 -3.98
C TYR A 41 -13.13 -12.40 -5.21
N ALA A 42 -13.76 -13.54 -5.54
CA ALA A 42 -14.67 -13.67 -6.69
C ALA A 42 -15.95 -12.82 -6.60
N ARG A 43 -16.31 -12.31 -5.41
CA ARG A 43 -17.49 -11.46 -5.23
C ARG A 43 -17.05 -10.09 -4.72
N PRO A 44 -16.97 -9.07 -5.60
CA PRO A 44 -16.55 -7.74 -5.20
C PRO A 44 -17.55 -7.13 -4.19
N PRO A 45 -17.06 -6.38 -3.18
CA PRO A 45 -17.91 -5.65 -2.25
C PRO A 45 -18.66 -4.51 -2.96
N SER A 46 -19.73 -3.99 -2.33
CA SER A 46 -20.40 -2.77 -2.82
C SER A 46 -19.45 -1.58 -2.80
N TYR A 47 -19.74 -0.57 -3.62
CA TYR A 47 -18.91 0.64 -3.69
C TYR A 47 -18.83 1.39 -2.35
N GLU A 48 -19.87 1.36 -1.53
CA GLU A 48 -19.84 1.95 -0.19
C GLU A 48 -18.84 1.24 0.72
N ARG A 49 -18.79 -0.10 0.67
CA ARG A 49 -17.80 -0.88 1.44
C ARG A 49 -16.37 -0.63 0.94
N VAL A 50 -16.20 -0.45 -0.37
CA VAL A 50 -14.92 -0.08 -0.97
C VAL A 50 -14.42 1.25 -0.41
N LYS A 51 -15.27 2.28 -0.41
CA LYS A 51 -14.95 3.57 0.20
C LYS A 51 -14.56 3.40 1.66
N PHE A 52 -15.32 2.62 2.42
CA PHE A 52 -15.01 2.34 3.82
C PHE A 52 -13.62 1.74 4.01
N TYR A 53 -13.23 0.72 3.23
CA TYR A 53 -11.90 0.12 3.34
C TYR A 53 -10.77 1.09 2.99
N ILE A 54 -10.99 1.92 1.96
CA ILE A 54 -10.02 2.93 1.54
C ILE A 54 -9.87 4.03 2.60
N ASP A 55 -10.98 4.51 3.15
CA ASP A 55 -11.01 5.51 4.21
C ASP A 55 -10.33 4.99 5.48
N TYR A 56 -10.61 3.75 5.86
CA TYR A 56 -9.94 3.09 6.98
C TYR A 56 -8.43 3.01 6.76
N ALA A 57 -7.96 2.54 5.61
CA ALA A 57 -6.52 2.45 5.31
C ALA A 57 -5.82 3.82 5.33
N TYR A 58 -6.49 4.87 4.85
CA TYR A 58 -5.98 6.24 4.92
C TYR A 58 -5.88 6.75 6.36
N GLN A 59 -6.92 6.53 7.16
CA GLN A 59 -6.94 6.93 8.58
C GLN A 59 -5.89 6.20 9.41
N GLN A 60 -5.56 4.95 9.06
CA GLN A 60 -4.48 4.18 9.69
C GLN A 60 -3.08 4.57 9.17
N GLY A 61 -2.97 5.53 8.23
CA GLY A 61 -1.70 5.95 7.66
C GLY A 61 -1.04 4.88 6.75
N LEU A 62 -1.80 3.88 6.28
CA LEU A 62 -1.28 2.81 5.44
C LEU A 62 -1.14 3.25 3.98
N ILE A 63 -1.92 4.25 3.55
CA ILE A 63 -1.88 4.84 2.21
C ILE A 63 -1.90 6.36 2.30
N THR A 64 -1.33 7.01 1.29
CA THR A 64 -1.42 8.47 1.15
C THR A 64 -2.84 8.95 0.78
N GLU A 65 -3.14 10.21 1.06
CA GLU A 65 -4.42 10.83 0.67
C GLU A 65 -4.67 10.72 -0.85
N ARG A 66 -3.62 10.92 -1.65
CA ARG A 66 -3.68 10.82 -3.11
C ARG A 66 -4.03 9.40 -3.57
N ALA A 67 -3.49 8.38 -2.90
CA ALA A 67 -3.85 6.98 -3.14
C ALA A 67 -5.31 6.72 -2.76
N SER A 68 -5.79 7.29 -1.64
CA SER A 68 -7.20 7.20 -1.23
C SER A 68 -8.17 7.76 -2.26
N TYR A 69 -7.91 8.97 -2.78
CA TYR A 69 -8.75 9.55 -3.83
C TYR A 69 -8.73 8.74 -5.12
N TRP A 70 -7.55 8.30 -5.54
CA TRP A 70 -7.43 7.46 -6.73
C TRP A 70 -8.18 6.13 -6.57
N GLY A 71 -8.00 5.43 -5.44
CA GLY A 71 -8.69 4.18 -5.15
C GLY A 71 -10.21 4.32 -5.21
N LYS A 72 -10.77 5.42 -4.68
CA LYS A 72 -12.22 5.69 -4.74
C LYS A 72 -12.70 6.00 -6.16
N ALA A 73 -11.90 6.74 -6.94
CA ALA A 73 -12.24 7.13 -8.30
C ALA A 73 -12.25 5.92 -9.26
N PHE A 74 -11.31 4.99 -9.07
CA PHE A 74 -11.12 3.84 -9.97
C PHE A 74 -11.64 2.51 -9.40
N GLY A 75 -12.12 2.51 -8.15
CA GLY A 75 -12.70 1.33 -7.51
C GLY A 75 -11.67 0.28 -7.06
N TYR A 76 -10.51 0.72 -6.60
CA TYR A 76 -9.45 -0.15 -6.06
C TYR A 76 -9.31 0.04 -4.55
N TYR A 77 -9.48 -1.03 -3.78
CA TYR A 77 -9.47 -1.01 -2.31
C TYR A 77 -8.39 -1.93 -1.72
N PRO A 78 -7.80 -1.56 -0.57
CA PRO A 78 -6.85 -2.43 0.11
C PRO A 78 -7.60 -3.50 0.92
N VAL A 79 -7.04 -4.70 0.95
CA VAL A 79 -7.36 -5.72 1.94
C VAL A 79 -6.23 -5.70 2.96
N ILE A 80 -6.59 -5.42 4.21
CA ILE A 80 -5.63 -5.31 5.30
C ILE A 80 -5.56 -6.66 6.00
N ASP A 81 -4.34 -7.14 6.23
CA ASP A 81 -4.10 -8.34 7.01
C ASP A 81 -4.43 -8.07 8.48
N TYR A 82 -5.19 -8.98 9.08
CA TYR A 82 -5.64 -8.83 10.46
C TYR A 82 -4.51 -8.97 11.48
N TYR A 83 -3.46 -9.73 11.16
CA TYR A 83 -2.40 -10.08 12.11
C TYR A 83 -1.36 -8.97 12.25
N ASP A 84 -0.98 -8.33 11.15
CA ASP A 84 0.07 -7.29 11.15
C ASP A 84 -0.42 -5.89 10.78
N GLY A 85 -1.70 -5.76 10.40
CA GLY A 85 -2.30 -4.47 10.04
C GLY A 85 -1.77 -3.88 8.73
N THR A 86 -1.02 -4.67 7.93
CA THR A 86 -0.46 -4.22 6.67
C THR A 86 -1.39 -4.49 5.49
N ILE A 87 -1.13 -3.85 4.36
CA ILE A 87 -1.90 -4.09 3.13
C ILE A 87 -1.45 -5.42 2.51
N ALA A 88 -2.29 -6.44 2.64
CA ALA A 88 -2.06 -7.77 2.07
C ALA A 88 -2.16 -7.75 0.54
N VAL A 89 -3.21 -7.12 0.01
CA VAL A 89 -3.47 -6.95 -1.43
C VAL A 89 -4.27 -5.69 -1.73
N ILE A 90 -4.25 -5.26 -2.99
CA ILE A 90 -5.19 -4.25 -3.51
C ILE A 90 -6.10 -4.87 -4.57
N CYS A 91 -7.41 -4.76 -4.38
CA CYS A 91 -8.42 -5.37 -5.22
C CYS A 91 -9.29 -4.36 -5.94
N GLY A 92 -9.70 -4.69 -7.17
CA GLY A 92 -10.63 -3.90 -7.96
C GLY A 92 -12.08 -4.38 -7.83
N ILE A 93 -13.05 -3.47 -7.96
CA ILE A 93 -14.48 -3.82 -8.08
C ILE A 93 -14.87 -4.40 -9.43
N ASN A 94 -14.12 -4.07 -10.48
CA ASN A 94 -14.38 -4.53 -11.84
C ASN A 94 -13.45 -5.68 -12.16
N LEU A 95 -13.99 -6.90 -12.20
CA LEU A 95 -13.30 -8.07 -12.76
C LEU A 95 -13.35 -8.04 -14.31
N ASP A 96 -14.15 -7.16 -14.91
CA ASP A 96 -14.37 -7.05 -16.35
C ASP A 96 -13.19 -6.45 -17.14
N SER A 97 -12.21 -5.86 -16.46
CA SER A 97 -10.95 -5.43 -17.09
C SER A 97 -10.03 -6.60 -17.47
N TYR A 98 -10.38 -7.85 -17.13
CA TYR A 98 -9.67 -9.07 -17.54
C TYR A 98 -10.38 -9.91 -18.61
N THR A 99 -11.67 -9.71 -18.88
CA THR A 99 -12.39 -10.48 -19.91
C THR A 99 -12.28 -9.89 -21.33
N ASN A 100 -11.74 -8.69 -21.49
CA ASN A 100 -11.48 -8.05 -22.80
C ASN A 100 -9.99 -7.95 -23.14
N LYS A 101 -9.24 -9.04 -22.92
CA LYS A 101 -7.89 -9.24 -23.49
C LYS A 101 -7.83 -10.51 -24.36
N ASN A 102 -8.91 -10.79 -25.10
CA ASN A 102 -8.93 -11.78 -26.19
C ASN A 102 -9.34 -11.09 -27.49
#